data_AF-A0A537XP52-F1
#
_entry.id   AF-A0A537XP52-F1
#
_cell.length_a   1.000
_cell.length_b   1.000
_cell.length_c   1.000
_cell.angle_alpha   90.00
_cell.angle_beta   90.00
_cell.angle_gamma   90.00
#
_symmetry.space_group_name_H-M   'P 1'
#
loop_
_entity.id
_entity.type
_entity.pdbx_description
1 polymer ?
#
loop_
_entity_poly.entity_id
_entity_poly.type
_entity_poly.pdbx_seq_one_letter_code
_entity_poly.pdbx_strand_id
1 'polypeptide(L)'
;MKIYLAGPDIFLPDAIDIGRRKVEICARHGLSGLYPLDNEVDRSAGEVSLNVFKGCEAMMDAADAIIANLTPFRGPGGDPGTAYELGYMAARGK
;
A
#
# COMPACT_ATOMS: atom_id res chain seq x y z
N MET A 1 7.38 13.98 4.85
CA MET A 1 7.51 13.06 3.70
C MET A 1 6.55 11.90 3.90
N LYS A 2 5.70 11.63 2.92
CA LYS A 2 4.70 10.55 2.90
C LYS A 2 5.27 9.34 2.17
N ILE A 3 5.14 8.16 2.76
CA ILE A 3 5.68 6.92 2.21
C ILE A 3 4.53 5.95 1.96
N TYR A 4 4.33 5.53 0.72
CA TYR A 4 3.39 4.46 0.40
C TYR A 4 3.99 3.11 0.79
N LEU A 5 3.26 2.34 1.59
CA LEU A 5 3.71 1.07 2.18
C LEU A 5 3.11 -0.11 1.41
N ALA A 6 3.70 -0.41 0.26
CA ALA A 6 3.25 -1.47 -0.65
C ALA A 6 3.70 -2.86 -0.18
N GLY A 7 2.90 -3.89 -0.44
CA GLY A 7 3.27 -5.26 -0.13
C GLY A 7 2.12 -6.23 0.09
N PRO A 8 2.40 -7.55 0.08
CA PRO A 8 1.42 -8.60 0.32
C PRO A 8 0.95 -8.69 1.77
N ASP A 9 1.42 -7.81 2.67
CA ASP A 9 1.06 -7.83 4.09
C ASP A 9 -0.45 -7.66 4.32
N ILE A 10 -1.18 -7.07 3.37
CA ILE A 10 -2.64 -6.94 3.41
C ILE A 10 -3.36 -8.30 3.40
N PHE A 11 -2.68 -9.38 2.98
CA PHE A 11 -3.22 -10.73 2.93
C PHE A 11 -2.93 -11.54 4.20
N LEU A 12 -2.22 -10.97 5.17
CA LEU A 12 -1.93 -11.62 6.45
C LEU A 12 -3.15 -11.59 7.37
N PRO A 13 -3.33 -12.58 8.26
CA PRO A 13 -4.45 -12.61 9.20
C PRO A 13 -4.53 -11.37 10.10
N ASP A 14 -3.38 -10.77 10.41
CA ASP A 14 -3.19 -9.60 11.26
C ASP A 14 -2.80 -8.34 10.47
N ALA A 15 -3.22 -8.24 9.20
CA ALA A 15 -2.87 -7.15 8.30
C ALA A 15 -3.05 -5.73 8.89
N ILE A 16 -4.13 -5.50 9.65
CA ILE A 16 -4.40 -4.20 10.29
C ILE A 16 -3.33 -3.86 11.33
N ASP A 17 -2.96 -4.82 12.19
CA ASP A 17 -1.94 -4.62 13.22
C ASP A 17 -0.54 -4.42 12.60
N ILE A 18 -0.24 -5.16 11.53
CA ILE A 18 1.00 -4.99 10.77
C ILE A 18 1.05 -3.60 10.13
N GLY A 19 -0.03 -3.16 9.49
CA GLY A 19 -0.18 -1.82 8.93
C GLY A 19 0.09 -0.74 9.97
N ARG A 20 -0.59 -0.80 11.11
CA ARG A 20 -0.40 0.15 12.23
C ARG A 20 1.05 0.19 12.69
N ARG A 21 1.70 -0.96 12.88
CA ARG A 21 3.12 -1.03 13.29
C ARG A 21 4.04 -0.38 12.26
N LYS A 22 3.80 -0.57 10.96
CA LYS A 22 4.59 0.07 9.89
C LYS A 22 4.40 1.58 9.88
N VAL A 23 3.17 2.06 10.03
CA VAL A 23 2.87 3.50 10.15
C VAL A 23 3.56 4.10 11.38
N GLU A 24 3.53 3.42 12.52
CA GLU A 24 4.25 3.82 13.74
C GLU A 24 5.77 3.87 13.53
N ILE A 25 6.35 2.90 12.81
CA ILE A 25 7.77 2.93 12.43
C ILE A 25 8.08 4.20 11.63
N CYS A 26 7.30 4.51 10.58
CA CYS A 26 7.45 5.74 9.81
C CYS A 26 7.40 6.98 10.72
N ALA A 27 6.41 7.04 11.62
CA ALA A 27 6.22 8.17 12.53
C ALA A 27 7.44 8.41 13.44
N ARG A 28 8.08 7.33 13.95
CA ARG A 28 9.31 7.44 14.76
C ARG A 28 10.49 8.07 14.00
N HIS A 29 10.45 8.06 12.67
CA HIS A 29 11.45 8.69 11.80
C HIS A 29 10.99 10.04 11.22
N GLY A 30 9.88 10.62 11.71
CA GLY A 30 9.33 11.87 11.19
C GLY A 30 8.66 11.73 9.80
N LEU A 31 8.29 10.50 9.42
CA LEU A 31 7.64 10.16 8.16
C LEU A 31 6.16 9.83 8.40
N SER A 32 5.33 10.03 7.38
CA SER A 32 3.93 9.59 7.39
C SER A 32 3.79 8.35 6.52
N GLY A 33 3.54 7.18 7.13
CA GLY A 33 3.23 5.96 6.37
C GLY A 33 1.80 5.99 5.85
N LEU A 34 1.60 5.64 4.58
CA LEU A 34 0.30 5.43 3.96
C LEU A 34 0.15 3.93 3.69
N TYR A 35 -0.69 3.25 4.49
CA TYR A 35 -0.93 1.81 4.33
C TYR A 35 -2.23 1.56 3.54
N PRO A 36 -2.28 0.64 2.57
CA PRO A 36 -3.43 0.50 1.67
C PRO A 36 -4.78 0.24 2.37
N LEU A 37 -4.76 -0.43 3.53
CA LEU A 37 -5.98 -0.71 4.30
C LEU A 37 -6.50 0.49 5.12
N ASP A 38 -5.74 1.59 5.20
CA ASP A 38 -6.22 2.84 5.81
C ASP A 38 -7.26 3.53 4.92
N ASN A 39 -7.42 3.08 3.68
CA ASN A 39 -8.43 3.59 2.77
C ASN A 39 -9.81 3.03 3.15
N GLU A 40 -10.65 3.86 3.76
CA GLU A 40 -12.04 3.51 4.05
C GLU A 40 -12.83 3.42 2.74
N VAL A 41 -13.13 2.19 2.31
CA VAL A 41 -13.99 1.94 1.15
C VAL A 41 -15.35 1.44 1.63
N ASP A 42 -16.41 2.08 1.17
CA ASP A 42 -17.76 1.58 1.34
C ASP A 42 -17.91 0.24 0.58
N ARG A 43 -18.00 -0.84 1.35
CA ARG A 43 -18.14 -2.21 0.83
C ARG A 43 -19.57 -2.56 0.41
N SER A 44 -20.54 -1.69 0.67
CA SER A 44 -21.93 -1.88 0.23
C SER A 44 -22.18 -1.36 -1.18
N ALA A 45 -21.25 -0.57 -1.74
CA ALA A 45 -21.31 -0.08 -3.11
C ALA A 45 -21.08 -1.22 -4.12
N GLY A 46 -21.73 -1.15 -5.29
CA GLY A 46 -21.59 -2.18 -6.35
C GLY A 46 -20.18 -2.29 -6.97
N GLU A 47 -19.31 -1.31 -6.74
CA GLU A 47 -17.99 -1.19 -7.38
C GLU A 47 -16.82 -1.22 -6.37
N VAL A 48 -16.93 -2.03 -5.30
CA VAL A 48 -15.93 -2.08 -4.21
C VAL A 48 -14.48 -2.20 -4.72
N SER A 49 -14.20 -3.13 -5.64
CA SER A 49 -12.84 -3.36 -6.14
C SER A 49 -12.27 -2.15 -6.89
N LEU A 50 -13.10 -1.44 -7.66
CA LEU A 50 -12.68 -0.22 -8.36
C LEU A 50 -12.41 0.92 -7.38
N ASN A 51 -13.21 1.03 -6.32
CA ASN A 51 -13.02 2.04 -5.28
C ASN A 51 -11.75 1.79 -4.46
N VAL A 52 -11.46 0.53 -4.13
CA VAL A 52 -10.18 0.14 -3.50
C VAL A 52 -9.01 0.53 -4.40
N PHE A 53 -9.07 0.14 -5.67
CA PHE A 53 -8.02 0.44 -6.64
C PHE A 53 -7.75 1.95 -6.77
N LYS A 54 -8.80 2.76 -6.96
CA LYS A 54 -8.69 4.23 -7.06
C LYS A 54 -8.15 4.87 -5.79
N GLY A 55 -8.50 4.34 -4.62
CA GLY A 55 -7.97 4.89 -3.38
C GLY A 55 -6.51 4.54 -3.13
N CYS A 56 -6.04 3.35 -3.56
CA CYS A 56 -4.61 3.05 -3.61
C CYS A 56 -3.87 4.01 -4.56
N GLU A 57 -4.41 4.26 -5.77
CA GLU A 57 -3.84 5.26 -6.69
C GLU A 57 -3.76 6.66 -6.04
N ALA A 58 -4.82 7.11 -5.36
CA ALA A 58 -4.83 8.39 -4.66
C ALA A 58 -3.78 8.46 -3.54
N MET A 59 -3.57 7.39 -2.79
CA MET A 59 -2.49 7.31 -1.80
C MET A 59 -1.10 7.38 -2.45
N MET A 60 -0.89 6.65 -3.55
CA MET A 60 0.37 6.70 -4.31
C MET A 60 0.61 8.08 -4.92
N ASP A 61 -0.42 8.76 -5.40
CA ASP A 61 -0.34 10.14 -5.92
C ASP A 61 0.02 11.13 -4.81
N ALA A 62 -0.47 10.93 -3.59
CA ALA A 62 -0.15 11.74 -2.42
C ALA A 62 1.21 11.41 -1.78
N ALA A 63 1.78 10.23 -2.03
CA ALA A 63 3.06 9.80 -1.47
C ALA A 63 4.25 10.51 -2.14
N ASP A 64 5.36 10.67 -1.42
CA ASP A 64 6.62 11.20 -1.94
C ASP A 64 7.56 10.08 -2.38
N ALA A 65 7.46 8.89 -1.77
CA ALA A 65 8.25 7.70 -2.09
C ALA A 65 7.50 6.41 -1.74
N ILE A 66 8.05 5.28 -2.16
CA ILE A 66 7.52 3.93 -1.91
C ILE A 66 8.49 3.07 -1.11
N ILE A 67 7.96 2.26 -0.19
CA ILE A 67 8.64 1.08 0.35
C ILE A 67 7.81 -0.13 -0.07
N ALA A 68 8.36 -0.97 -0.93
CA ALA A 68 7.67 -2.13 -1.48
C ALA A 68 8.25 -3.45 -0.93
N ASN A 69 7.41 -4.25 -0.28
CA ASN A 69 7.75 -5.59 0.15
C ASN A 69 7.63 -6.58 -1.02
N LEU A 70 8.77 -6.98 -1.59
CA LEU A 70 8.86 -7.94 -2.70
C LEU A 70 9.20 -9.37 -2.25
N THR A 71 8.93 -9.70 -0.98
CA THR A 71 9.04 -11.08 -0.48
C THR A 71 8.21 -12.02 -1.36
N PRO A 72 8.72 -13.22 -1.72
CA PRO A 72 7.98 -14.16 -2.57
C PRO A 72 6.55 -14.39 -2.09
N PHE A 73 5.59 -14.21 -3.00
CA PHE A 73 4.16 -14.31 -2.70
C PHE A 73 3.49 -15.32 -3.64
N ARG A 74 3.04 -16.44 -3.06
CA ARG A 74 2.37 -17.54 -3.79
C ARG A 74 3.15 -18.08 -4.99
N GLY A 75 4.48 -18.01 -4.92
CA GLY A 75 5.42 -18.39 -5.98
C GLY A 75 6.79 -17.76 -5.74
N PRO A 76 7.74 -17.86 -6.70
CA PRO A 76 9.06 -17.27 -6.57
C PRO A 76 9.08 -15.74 -6.82
N GLY A 77 8.01 -15.18 -7.40
CA GLY A 77 7.87 -13.75 -7.65
C GLY A 77 7.23 -12.99 -6.48
N GLY A 78 7.36 -11.66 -6.49
CA GLY A 78 6.61 -10.79 -5.57
C GLY A 78 5.14 -10.70 -5.92
N ASP A 79 4.36 -10.06 -5.05
CA ASP A 79 2.93 -9.82 -5.29
C ASP A 79 2.69 -8.96 -6.55
N PRO A 80 1.85 -9.41 -7.50
CA PRO A 80 1.52 -8.64 -8.69
C PRO A 80 0.89 -7.27 -8.40
N GLY A 81 0.13 -7.13 -7.31
CA GLY A 81 -0.43 -5.83 -6.90
C GLY A 81 0.69 -4.84 -6.54
N THR A 82 1.62 -5.29 -5.71
CA THR A 82 2.83 -4.54 -5.34
C THR A 82 3.69 -4.18 -6.57
N ALA A 83 3.80 -5.08 -7.55
CA ALA A 83 4.51 -4.80 -8.80
C ALA A 83 3.83 -3.71 -9.65
N TYR A 84 2.49 -3.70 -9.70
CA TYR A 84 1.72 -2.62 -10.33
C TYR A 84 1.98 -1.28 -9.63
N GLU A 85 1.92 -1.25 -8.30
CA GLU A 85 2.14 -0.04 -7.49
C GLU A 85 3.54 0.55 -7.70
N LEU A 86 4.57 -0.31 -7.74
CA LEU A 86 5.93 0.08 -8.11
C LEU A 86 6.00 0.72 -9.50
N GLY A 87 5.39 0.10 -10.50
CA GLY A 87 5.35 0.65 -11.87
C GLY A 87 4.63 2.00 -11.92
N TYR A 88 3.51 2.13 -11.22
CA TYR A 88 2.71 3.35 -11.16
C TYR A 88 3.48 4.52 -10.53
N MET A 89 4.22 4.25 -9.44
CA MET A 89 5.03 5.25 -8.76
C MET A 89 6.32 5.59 -9.51
N ALA A 90 6.99 4.60 -10.11
CA ALA A 90 8.17 4.82 -10.94
C ALA A 90 7.87 5.74 -12.14
N ALA A 91 6.72 5.57 -12.79
CA ALA A 91 6.27 6.44 -13.88
C ALA A 91 6.06 7.91 -13.46
N ARG A 92 5.94 8.17 -12.15
CA ARG A 92 5.78 9.50 -11.55
C ARG A 92 7.08 10.06 -10.96
N GLY A 93 8.20 9.36 -11.14
CA GLY A 93 9.50 9.77 -10.59
C GLY A 93 9.61 9.62 -9.08
N LYS A 94 8.85 8.69 -8.50
CA LYS A 94 8.86 8.35 -7.06
C LYS A 94 9.52 7.00 -6.80
#